data_AF-X1FXR5-F1
#
_entry.id   AF-X1FXR5-F1
#
_cell.length_a   1.000
_cell.length_b   1.000
_cell.length_c   1.000
_cell.angle_alpha   90.00
_cell.angle_beta   90.00
_cell.angle_gamma   90.00
#
_symmetry.space_group_name_H-M   'P 1'
#
loop_
_entity.id
_entity.type
_entity.pdbx_description
1 polymer ?
#
loop_
_entity_poly.entity_id
_entity_poly.type
_entity_poly.pdbx_seq_one_letter_code
_entity_poly.pdbx_strand_id
1 'polypeptide(L)'
;HSGDLREEDNIFTLKRNLFRYFAYRTFFDEVIFKEIVYNEDFTANDTINSVEHSLSKQVENLIIVPSGQETFASEILASLHTFSEEYSITVLGYPTWMKFRNIELKYFYELGVQVFTPFFIDYDNYRVKNFLRKYKHNFNTEPDQFSYAWKGYDIAYYFISGLSRYGDHFLRCHKDYKPQLLEADFEFKRVNSHGGYANNHFRMLKFTPDYKILDINDDKMSSVHLENE
;
A
#
# COMPACT_ATOMS: atom_id res chain seq x y z
N HIS A 1 -17.34 -9.18 10.44
CA HIS A 1 -16.19 -10.07 10.75
C HIS A 1 -16.32 -11.37 9.98
N SER A 2 -15.37 -11.70 9.10
CA SER A 2 -15.33 -12.93 8.28
C SER A 2 -14.88 -14.19 9.02
N GLY A 3 -14.43 -14.09 10.28
CA GLY A 3 -13.99 -15.25 11.07
C GLY A 3 -12.67 -15.89 10.64
N ASP A 4 -11.85 -15.22 9.80
CA ASP A 4 -10.52 -15.72 9.43
C ASP A 4 -9.50 -15.39 10.53
N LEU A 5 -9.07 -16.42 11.27
CA LEU A 5 -8.05 -16.34 12.33
C LEU A 5 -6.75 -15.63 11.88
N ARG A 6 -6.44 -15.66 10.58
CA ARG A 6 -5.24 -14.99 10.03
C ARG A 6 -5.40 -13.47 9.98
N GLU A 7 -6.60 -12.96 9.73
CA GLU A 7 -6.88 -11.53 9.73
C GLU A 7 -6.84 -10.96 11.16
N GLU A 8 -7.37 -11.70 12.14
CA GLU A 8 -7.31 -11.33 13.56
C GLU A 8 -5.87 -11.24 14.09
N ASP A 9 -5.04 -12.24 13.76
CA ASP A 9 -3.60 -12.24 14.12
C ASP A 9 -2.85 -11.05 13.49
N ASN A 10 -3.24 -10.65 12.28
CA ASN A 10 -2.65 -9.49 11.58
C ASN A 10 -3.04 -8.17 12.27
N ILE A 11 -4.32 -7.99 12.62
CA ILE A 11 -4.79 -6.79 13.32
C ILE A 11 -4.12 -6.67 14.70
N PHE A 12 -4.03 -7.77 15.45
CA PHE A 12 -3.34 -7.79 16.74
C PHE A 12 -1.85 -7.43 16.57
N THR A 13 -1.18 -8.00 15.57
CA THR A 13 0.22 -7.71 15.28
C THR A 13 0.44 -6.26 14.88
N LEU A 14 -0.43 -5.70 14.03
CA LEU A 14 -0.41 -4.30 13.62
C LEU A 14 -0.52 -3.38 14.84
N LYS A 15 -1.55 -3.58 15.67
CA LYS A 15 -1.76 -2.81 16.90
C LYS A 15 -0.55 -2.87 17.80
N ARG A 16 -0.08 -4.08 18.12
CA ARG A 16 1.11 -4.28 18.98
C ARG A 16 2.32 -3.51 18.46
N ASN A 17 2.55 -3.54 17.14
CA ASN A 17 3.69 -2.85 16.54
C ASN A 17 3.52 -1.32 16.57
N LEU A 18 2.31 -0.80 16.31
CA LEU A 18 2.00 0.63 16.42
C LEU A 18 2.22 1.14 17.84
N PHE A 19 1.64 0.47 18.84
CA PHE A 19 1.80 0.86 20.25
C PHE A 19 3.25 0.80 20.70
N ARG A 20 4.00 -0.23 20.30
CA ARG A 20 5.45 -0.31 20.56
C ARG A 20 6.22 0.84 19.92
N TYR A 21 5.86 1.22 18.70
CA TYR A 21 6.49 2.34 18.00
C TYR A 21 6.22 3.67 18.71
N PHE A 22 4.97 3.94 19.08
CA PHE A 22 4.60 5.18 19.77
C PHE A 22 5.21 5.28 21.16
N ALA A 23 5.22 4.18 21.93
CA ALA A 23 5.82 4.13 23.26
C ALA A 23 7.33 4.44 23.24
N TYR A 24 8.02 4.09 22.15
CA TYR A 24 9.46 4.31 22.02
C TYR A 24 9.84 5.76 21.69
N ARG A 25 8.97 6.52 21.02
CA ARG A 25 9.30 7.87 20.51
C ARG A 25 8.86 9.04 21.38
N THR A 26 8.42 8.81 22.63
CA THR A 26 8.03 9.88 23.58
C THR A 26 6.92 10.84 23.10
N PHE A 27 6.20 10.49 22.03
CA PHE A 27 5.04 11.25 21.49
C PHE A 27 3.70 10.59 21.86
N PHE A 28 3.72 9.57 22.73
CA PHE A 28 2.50 8.81 23.04
C PHE A 28 1.38 9.72 23.59
N ASP A 29 1.76 10.73 24.37
CA ASP A 29 0.81 11.67 24.97
C ASP A 29 0.22 12.69 23.97
N GLU A 30 0.82 12.83 22.78
CA GLU A 30 0.35 13.75 21.72
C GLU A 30 -0.56 13.06 20.69
N VAL A 31 -0.48 11.73 20.57
CA VAL A 31 -1.28 10.96 19.60
C VAL A 31 -2.56 10.45 20.25
N ILE A 32 -3.70 11.00 19.83
CA ILE A 32 -5.02 10.50 20.25
C ILE A 32 -5.38 9.26 19.43
N PHE A 33 -5.13 8.08 19.99
CA PHE A 33 -5.54 6.82 19.38
C PHE A 33 -6.95 6.41 19.84
N LYS A 34 -7.86 6.16 18.87
CA LYS A 34 -9.21 5.66 19.12
C LYS A 34 -9.42 4.37 18.33
N GLU A 35 -9.84 3.31 19.01
CA GLU A 35 -10.24 2.05 18.37
C GLU A 35 -11.75 2.01 18.18
N ILE A 36 -12.19 1.67 16.97
CA ILE A 36 -13.59 1.44 16.63
C ILE A 36 -13.71 0.03 16.08
N VAL A 37 -14.49 -0.80 16.77
CA VAL A 37 -14.72 -2.19 16.37
C VAL A 37 -15.97 -2.22 15.50
N TYR A 38 -15.82 -2.63 14.24
CA TYR A 38 -16.95 -2.91 13.36
C TYR A 38 -17.52 -4.29 13.68
N ASN A 39 -18.79 -4.34 14.06
CA ASN A 39 -19.51 -5.59 14.26
C ASN A 39 -20.73 -5.62 13.32
N GLU A 40 -20.87 -6.70 12.55
CA GLU A 40 -21.97 -6.89 11.59
C GLU A 40 -23.35 -6.94 12.25
N ASP A 41 -23.39 -7.24 13.57
CA ASP A 41 -24.62 -7.21 14.36
C ASP A 41 -25.03 -5.80 14.80
N PHE A 42 -24.10 -4.84 14.77
CA PHE A 42 -24.42 -3.42 14.94
C PHE A 42 -24.84 -2.86 13.59
N THR A 43 -25.79 -1.93 13.57
CA THR A 43 -26.14 -1.30 12.29
C THR A 43 -24.91 -0.55 11.78
N ALA A 44 -24.64 -0.59 10.46
CA ALA A 44 -23.53 0.16 9.87
C ALA A 44 -23.52 1.63 10.34
N ASN A 45 -24.71 2.20 10.58
CA ASN A 45 -24.91 3.53 11.13
C ASN A 45 -24.26 3.75 12.51
N ASP A 46 -24.29 2.77 13.42
CA ASP A 46 -23.69 2.91 14.75
C ASP A 46 -22.16 3.00 14.68
N THR A 47 -21.56 2.23 13.76
CA THR A 47 -20.11 2.30 13.51
C THR A 47 -19.74 3.63 12.87
N ILE A 48 -20.50 4.06 11.87
CA ILE A 48 -20.27 5.34 11.17
C ILE A 48 -20.38 6.53 12.14
N ASN A 49 -21.39 6.55 13.01
CA ASN A 49 -21.56 7.59 14.04
C ASN A 49 -20.38 7.60 15.04
N SER A 50 -19.90 6.41 15.42
CA SER A 50 -18.73 6.27 16.30
C SER A 50 -17.46 6.81 15.64
N VAL A 51 -17.32 6.63 14.33
CA VAL A 51 -16.22 7.20 13.53
C VAL A 51 -16.33 8.72 13.55
N GLU A 52 -17.49 9.29 13.21
CA GLU A 52 -17.70 10.74 13.17
C GLU A 52 -17.36 11.41 14.52
N HIS A 53 -17.90 10.88 15.63
CA HIS A 53 -17.62 11.39 16.98
C HIS A 53 -16.15 11.24 17.41
N SER A 54 -15.38 10.41 16.70
CA SER A 54 -13.97 10.23 16.96
C SER A 54 -13.08 11.25 16.24
N LEU A 55 -13.59 11.90 15.18
CA LEU A 55 -12.84 12.87 14.39
C LEU A 55 -12.64 14.20 15.12
N SER A 56 -11.54 14.88 14.76
CA SER A 56 -11.21 16.23 15.23
C SER A 56 -11.25 17.21 14.07
N LYS A 57 -11.82 18.40 14.31
CA LYS A 57 -11.78 19.52 13.36
C LYS A 57 -10.47 20.32 13.43
N GLN A 58 -9.65 20.07 14.45
CA GLN A 58 -8.45 20.85 14.77
C GLN A 58 -7.17 20.24 14.21
N VAL A 59 -7.17 18.92 13.96
CA VAL A 59 -6.02 18.18 13.48
C VAL A 59 -6.40 17.27 12.32
N GLU A 60 -5.40 16.82 11.55
CA GLU A 60 -5.60 15.79 10.53
C GLU A 60 -6.00 14.45 11.19
N ASN A 61 -7.00 13.80 10.61
CA ASN A 61 -7.48 12.50 11.06
C ASN A 61 -6.91 11.41 10.14
N LEU A 62 -5.92 10.66 10.64
CA LEU A 62 -5.42 9.46 9.97
C LEU A 62 -6.28 8.26 10.36
N ILE A 63 -7.00 7.70 9.40
CA ILE A 63 -7.91 6.57 9.62
C ILE A 63 -7.29 5.33 9.00
N ILE A 64 -6.95 4.35 9.84
CA ILE A 64 -6.39 3.08 9.40
C ILE A 64 -7.52 2.05 9.30
N VAL A 65 -7.75 1.51 8.11
CA VAL A 65 -8.81 0.53 7.84
C VAL A 65 -8.18 -0.82 7.48
N PRO A 66 -7.92 -1.70 8.45
CA PRO A 66 -7.25 -2.98 8.23
C PRO A 66 -8.26 -4.06 7.77
N SER A 67 -9.01 -3.81 6.70
CA SER A 67 -10.01 -4.77 6.18
C SER A 67 -9.79 -5.09 4.72
N GLY A 68 -9.79 -6.39 4.39
CA GLY A 68 -9.77 -6.91 3.03
C GLY A 68 -11.15 -7.09 2.40
N GLN A 69 -12.23 -6.69 3.08
CA GLN A 69 -13.61 -6.85 2.60
C GLN A 69 -14.05 -5.66 1.76
N GLU A 70 -14.43 -5.91 0.51
CA GLU A 70 -14.81 -4.87 -0.46
C GLU A 70 -16.07 -4.09 -0.05
N THR A 71 -17.09 -4.78 0.46
CA THR A 71 -18.35 -4.16 0.90
C THR A 71 -18.10 -3.17 2.03
N PHE A 72 -17.39 -3.60 3.07
CA PHE A 72 -17.03 -2.73 4.19
C PHE A 72 -16.15 -1.56 3.76
N ALA A 73 -15.13 -1.80 2.91
CA ALA A 73 -14.27 -0.74 2.39
C ALA A 73 -15.06 0.29 1.57
N SER A 74 -16.05 -0.14 0.78
CA SER A 74 -16.93 0.75 0.03
C SER A 74 -17.80 1.61 0.95
N GLU A 75 -18.43 1.00 1.94
CA GLU A 75 -19.33 1.69 2.88
C GLU A 75 -18.57 2.74 3.70
N ILE A 76 -17.42 2.35 4.27
CA ILE A 76 -16.64 3.27 5.11
C ILE A 76 -16.07 4.42 4.28
N LEU A 77 -15.58 4.18 3.05
CA LEU A 77 -15.06 5.25 2.20
C LEU A 77 -16.16 6.24 1.80
N ALA A 78 -17.38 5.76 1.53
CA ALA A 78 -18.51 6.65 1.25
C ALA A 78 -18.84 7.54 2.46
N SER A 79 -18.87 6.99 3.68
CA SER A 79 -19.11 7.78 4.90
C SER A 79 -17.98 8.77 5.18
N LEU A 80 -16.73 8.34 5.07
CA LEU A 80 -15.57 9.20 5.27
C LEU A 80 -15.53 10.33 4.24
N HIS A 81 -15.95 10.07 3.00
CA HIS A 81 -16.05 11.08 1.96
C HIS A 81 -17.03 12.19 2.36
N THR A 82 -18.22 11.85 2.86
CA THR A 82 -19.15 12.83 3.43
C THR A 82 -18.52 13.64 4.57
N PHE A 83 -17.81 12.97 5.48
CA PHE A 83 -17.14 13.65 6.59
C PHE A 83 -15.97 14.54 6.15
N SER A 84 -15.36 14.27 5.01
CA SER A 84 -14.24 15.07 4.51
C SER A 84 -14.62 16.52 4.16
N GLU A 85 -15.91 16.84 4.07
CA GLU A 85 -16.41 18.21 3.93
C GLU A 85 -16.14 19.07 5.17
N GLU A 86 -16.11 18.46 6.36
CA GLU A 86 -15.92 19.17 7.64
C GLU A 86 -14.61 18.81 8.36
N TYR A 87 -14.00 17.68 8.01
CA TYR A 87 -12.83 17.13 8.68
C TYR A 87 -11.69 16.90 7.69
N SER A 88 -10.46 17.23 8.08
CA SER A 88 -9.28 16.81 7.33
C SER A 88 -9.04 15.31 7.57
N ILE A 89 -9.18 14.49 6.54
CA ILE A 89 -9.11 13.03 6.63
C ILE A 89 -8.08 12.50 5.62
N THR A 90 -7.22 11.60 6.10
CA THR A 90 -6.37 10.74 5.27
C THR A 90 -6.67 9.29 5.65
N VAL A 91 -6.87 8.41 4.66
CA VAL A 91 -7.21 7.00 4.89
C VAL A 91 -6.05 6.10 4.52
N LEU A 92 -5.62 5.23 5.43
CA LEU A 92 -4.68 4.13 5.15
C LEU A 92 -5.48 2.83 4.98
N GLY A 93 -5.57 2.36 3.74
CA GLY A 93 -6.32 1.16 3.35
C GLY A 93 -5.45 -0.08 3.20
N TYR A 94 -6.11 -1.23 3.05
CA TYR A 94 -5.43 -2.50 2.80
C TYR A 94 -4.99 -2.63 1.32
N PRO A 95 -3.91 -3.34 0.97
CA PRO A 95 -3.37 -3.36 -0.39
C PRO A 95 -4.33 -3.96 -1.42
N THR A 96 -5.24 -4.83 -0.97
CA THR A 96 -6.25 -5.46 -1.83
C THR A 96 -7.26 -4.46 -2.37
N TRP A 97 -7.37 -3.27 -1.76
CA TRP A 97 -8.31 -2.23 -2.18
C TRP A 97 -8.11 -1.79 -3.62
N MET A 98 -6.86 -1.82 -4.11
CA MET A 98 -6.57 -1.50 -5.51
C MET A 98 -7.25 -2.46 -6.51
N LYS A 99 -7.65 -3.66 -6.07
CA LYS A 99 -8.31 -4.67 -6.91
C LYS A 99 -9.84 -4.60 -6.87
N PHE A 100 -10.40 -3.82 -5.96
CA PHE A 100 -11.84 -3.69 -5.81
C PHE A 100 -12.44 -2.98 -7.03
N ARG A 101 -13.64 -3.40 -7.41
CA ARG A 101 -14.35 -2.92 -8.60
C ARG A 101 -15.58 -2.09 -8.23
N ASN A 102 -16.12 -2.30 -7.04
CA ASN A 102 -17.36 -1.70 -6.57
C ASN A 102 -17.15 -0.44 -5.71
N ILE A 103 -15.91 0.04 -5.58
CA ILE A 103 -15.62 1.28 -4.86
C ILE A 103 -15.49 2.43 -5.86
N GLU A 104 -16.16 3.55 -5.58
CA GLU A 104 -16.04 4.73 -6.41
C GLU A 104 -14.62 5.30 -6.33
N LEU A 105 -13.94 5.35 -7.47
CA LEU A 105 -12.56 5.81 -7.57
C LEU A 105 -12.38 7.25 -7.06
N LYS A 106 -13.42 8.09 -7.13
CA LYS A 106 -13.40 9.45 -6.58
C LYS A 106 -13.06 9.47 -5.08
N TYR A 107 -13.57 8.49 -4.32
CA TYR A 107 -13.31 8.40 -2.88
C TYR A 107 -11.83 8.18 -2.60
N PHE A 108 -11.11 7.42 -3.44
CA PHE A 108 -9.68 7.22 -3.26
C PHE A 108 -8.89 8.53 -3.38
N TYR A 109 -9.19 9.31 -4.40
CA TYR A 109 -8.45 10.52 -4.70
C TYR A 109 -8.80 11.68 -3.76
N GLU A 110 -10.08 11.86 -3.44
CA GLU A 110 -10.54 12.96 -2.59
C GLU A 110 -10.20 12.75 -1.11
N LEU A 111 -10.22 11.49 -0.62
CA LEU A 111 -9.80 11.15 0.74
C LEU A 111 -8.29 10.97 0.92
N GLY A 112 -7.51 11.20 -0.15
CA GLY A 112 -6.06 11.03 -0.08
C GLY A 112 -5.63 9.61 0.27
N VAL A 113 -6.37 8.58 -0.17
CA VAL A 113 -6.17 7.19 0.25
C VAL A 113 -4.72 6.77 0.04
N GLN A 114 -4.16 6.12 1.06
CA GLN A 114 -2.83 5.54 1.05
C GLN A 114 -2.93 4.02 1.13
N VAL A 115 -2.12 3.33 0.34
CA VAL A 115 -2.01 1.87 0.38
C VAL A 115 -0.55 1.45 0.36
N PHE A 116 -0.20 0.47 1.19
CA PHE A 116 1.13 -0.13 1.16
C PHE A 116 1.17 -1.24 0.10
N THR A 117 2.15 -1.25 -0.79
CA THR A 117 2.25 -2.31 -1.81
C THR A 117 3.69 -2.48 -2.27
N PRO A 118 4.15 -3.72 -2.51
CA PRO A 118 5.44 -3.94 -3.15
C PRO A 118 5.38 -3.77 -4.68
N PHE A 119 4.20 -3.56 -5.24
CA PHE A 119 3.94 -3.51 -6.69
C PHE A 119 3.34 -2.17 -7.09
N PHE A 120 3.97 -1.51 -8.07
CA PHE A 120 3.45 -0.29 -8.71
C PHE A 120 3.98 -0.21 -10.16
N ILE A 121 3.07 -0.05 -11.12
CA ILE A 121 3.43 0.09 -12.54
C ILE A 121 3.39 1.57 -12.90
N ASP A 122 4.56 2.15 -13.17
CA ASP A 122 4.66 3.46 -13.79
C ASP A 122 4.50 3.33 -15.32
N TYR A 123 3.29 3.61 -15.80
CA TYR A 123 2.98 3.56 -17.23
C TYR A 123 3.71 4.61 -18.06
N ASP A 124 4.30 5.63 -17.45
CA ASP A 124 5.13 6.61 -18.14
C ASP A 124 6.57 6.14 -18.37
N ASN A 125 7.02 5.14 -17.62
CA ASN A 125 8.34 4.55 -17.74
C ASN A 125 8.56 3.89 -19.12
N TYR A 126 9.68 4.24 -19.77
CA TYR A 126 10.03 3.70 -21.09
C TYR A 126 10.17 2.16 -21.10
N ARG A 127 10.59 1.53 -19.99
CA ARG A 127 10.72 0.07 -19.88
C ARG A 127 9.35 -0.59 -19.87
N VAL A 128 8.38 -0.01 -19.15
CA VAL A 128 6.98 -0.44 -19.14
C VAL A 128 6.37 -0.29 -20.53
N LYS A 129 6.54 0.87 -21.17
CA LYS A 129 6.10 1.11 -22.57
C LYS A 129 6.70 0.08 -23.55
N ASN A 130 7.99 -0.25 -23.41
CA ASN A 130 8.65 -1.26 -24.24
C ASN A 130 8.17 -2.69 -23.93
N PHE A 131 7.91 -3.02 -22.67
CA PHE A 131 7.31 -4.30 -22.29
C PHE A 131 5.93 -4.47 -22.91
N LEU A 132 5.05 -3.45 -22.77
CA LEU A 132 3.71 -3.44 -23.36
C LEU A 132 3.76 -3.65 -24.88
N ARG A 133 4.66 -2.95 -25.59
CA ARG A 133 4.84 -3.13 -27.04
C ARG A 133 5.22 -4.57 -27.40
N LYS A 134 6.15 -5.18 -26.67
CA LYS A 134 6.59 -6.57 -26.90
C LYS A 134 5.48 -7.57 -26.55
N TYR A 135 4.77 -7.33 -25.46
CA TYR A 135 3.66 -8.17 -25.03
C TYR A 135 2.54 -8.16 -26.07
N LYS A 136 2.14 -6.98 -26.54
CA LYS A 136 1.15 -6.80 -27.60
C LYS A 136 1.55 -7.48 -28.90
N HIS A 137 2.81 -7.38 -29.30
CA HIS A 137 3.32 -8.07 -30.49
C HIS A 137 3.23 -9.60 -30.38
N ASN A 138 3.54 -10.16 -29.20
CA ASN A 138 3.61 -11.61 -29.01
C ASN A 138 2.24 -12.25 -28.69
N PHE A 139 1.34 -11.50 -28.03
CA PHE A 139 0.09 -12.03 -27.50
C PHE A 139 -1.16 -11.35 -28.07
N ASN A 140 -1.01 -10.35 -28.95
CA ASN A 140 -2.10 -9.60 -29.58
C ASN A 140 -3.08 -8.92 -28.60
N THR A 141 -2.65 -8.69 -27.36
CA THR A 141 -3.42 -8.00 -26.31
C THR A 141 -2.48 -7.27 -25.36
N GLU A 142 -3.02 -6.47 -24.44
CA GLU A 142 -2.26 -5.86 -23.35
C GLU A 142 -2.54 -6.62 -22.04
N PRO A 143 -1.56 -6.73 -21.14
CA PRO A 143 -1.77 -7.40 -19.86
C PRO A 143 -2.53 -6.47 -18.91
N ASP A 144 -3.54 -7.02 -18.21
CA ASP A 144 -4.19 -6.32 -17.09
C ASP A 144 -3.17 -5.87 -16.03
N GLN A 145 -3.50 -4.82 -15.29
CA GLN A 145 -2.65 -4.27 -14.23
C GLN A 145 -2.26 -5.33 -13.17
N PHE A 146 -3.16 -6.28 -12.89
CA PHE A 146 -2.92 -7.35 -11.92
C PHE A 146 -2.45 -8.67 -12.55
N SER A 147 -2.07 -8.64 -13.83
CA SER A 147 -1.62 -9.82 -14.55
C SER A 147 -0.30 -10.38 -14.00
N TYR A 148 -0.18 -11.71 -13.98
CA TYR A 148 1.09 -12.38 -13.65
C TYR A 148 2.19 -12.15 -14.69
N ALA A 149 1.89 -11.57 -15.85
CA ALA A 149 2.89 -11.23 -16.87
C ALA A 149 3.96 -10.26 -16.32
N TRP A 150 3.54 -9.27 -15.53
CA TRP A 150 4.43 -8.30 -14.89
C TRP A 150 5.35 -8.99 -13.87
N LYS A 151 4.74 -9.73 -12.92
CA LYS A 151 5.44 -10.52 -11.89
C LYS A 151 6.42 -11.50 -12.49
N GLY A 152 5.98 -12.26 -13.48
CA GLY A 152 6.80 -13.27 -14.15
C GLY A 152 8.01 -12.64 -14.83
N TYR A 153 7.82 -11.49 -15.51
CA TYR A 153 8.92 -10.76 -16.12
C TYR A 153 9.94 -10.27 -15.07
N ASP A 154 9.48 -9.60 -14.01
CA ASP A 154 10.36 -9.02 -13.01
C ASP A 154 11.15 -10.09 -12.23
N ILE A 155 10.48 -11.18 -11.83
CA ILE A 155 11.12 -12.31 -11.17
C ILE A 155 12.17 -12.93 -12.10
N ALA A 156 11.78 -13.27 -13.33
CA ALA A 156 12.70 -13.89 -14.28
C ALA A 156 13.90 -12.98 -14.57
N TYR A 157 13.65 -11.69 -14.83
CA TYR A 157 14.71 -10.73 -15.08
C TYR A 157 15.63 -10.64 -13.89
N TYR A 158 15.13 -10.40 -12.67
CA TYR A 158 15.94 -10.29 -11.46
C TYR A 158 16.87 -11.49 -11.25
N PHE A 159 16.32 -12.71 -11.24
CA PHE A 159 17.12 -13.90 -10.95
C PHE A 159 18.06 -14.28 -12.09
N ILE A 160 17.62 -14.25 -13.36
CA ILE A 160 18.45 -14.65 -14.50
C ILE A 160 19.61 -13.69 -14.69
N SER A 161 19.34 -12.38 -14.66
CA SER A 161 20.41 -11.38 -14.85
C SER A 161 21.32 -11.26 -13.63
N GLY A 162 20.80 -11.48 -12.42
CA GLY A 162 21.61 -11.60 -11.21
C GLY A 162 22.57 -12.79 -11.26
N LEU A 163 22.07 -13.97 -11.63
CA LEU A 163 22.89 -15.17 -11.84
C LEU A 163 23.90 -14.99 -12.99
N SER A 164 23.50 -14.35 -14.09
CA SER A 164 24.41 -14.05 -15.20
C SER A 164 25.54 -13.12 -14.79
N ARG A 165 25.33 -12.22 -13.82
CA ARG A 165 26.32 -11.24 -13.37
C ARG A 165 27.24 -11.76 -12.27
N TYR A 166 26.69 -12.52 -11.32
CA TYR A 166 27.39 -12.92 -10.10
C TYR A 166 27.62 -14.43 -9.97
N GLY A 167 27.05 -15.24 -10.87
CA GLY A 167 27.14 -16.70 -10.80
C GLY A 167 26.61 -17.25 -9.47
N ASP A 168 27.35 -18.19 -8.90
CA ASP A 168 27.09 -18.82 -7.61
C ASP A 168 27.13 -17.84 -6.41
N HIS A 169 27.76 -16.68 -6.59
CA HIS A 169 27.82 -15.64 -5.56
C HIS A 169 26.57 -14.75 -5.50
N PHE A 170 25.60 -14.91 -6.41
CA PHE A 170 24.44 -14.04 -6.50
C PHE A 170 23.69 -13.87 -5.16
N LEU A 171 23.44 -14.97 -4.44
CA LEU A 171 22.76 -14.92 -3.14
C LEU A 171 23.54 -14.17 -2.06
N ARG A 172 24.86 -13.98 -2.22
CA ARG A 172 25.68 -13.17 -1.30
C ARG A 172 25.73 -11.70 -1.73
N CYS A 173 25.65 -11.45 -3.04
CA CYS A 173 25.74 -10.11 -3.65
C CYS A 173 24.37 -9.45 -3.94
N HIS A 174 23.25 -10.11 -3.61
CA HIS A 174 21.90 -9.62 -3.93
C HIS A 174 21.59 -8.22 -3.40
N LYS A 175 22.21 -7.79 -2.29
CA LYS A 175 22.02 -6.46 -1.70
C LYS A 175 22.50 -5.32 -2.62
N ASP A 176 23.56 -5.58 -3.37
CA ASP A 176 24.14 -4.63 -4.33
C ASP A 176 23.47 -4.75 -5.70
N TYR A 177 22.56 -5.71 -5.86
CA TYR A 177 21.87 -5.98 -7.11
C TYR A 177 20.47 -5.36 -7.14
N LYS A 178 20.39 -4.14 -7.68
CA LYS A 178 19.17 -3.36 -7.83
C LYS A 178 18.87 -3.08 -9.31
N PRO A 179 18.46 -4.09 -10.11
CA PRO A 179 18.08 -3.85 -11.49
C PRO A 179 16.82 -3.00 -11.57
N GLN A 180 16.65 -2.28 -12.67
CA GLN A 180 15.40 -1.59 -12.96
C GLN A 180 14.36 -2.59 -13.48
N LEU A 181 13.35 -2.83 -12.66
CA LEU A 181 12.21 -3.72 -12.93
C LEU A 181 10.99 -2.93 -13.40
N LEU A 182 9.88 -3.62 -13.69
CA LEU A 182 8.66 -3.01 -14.23
C LEU A 182 7.65 -2.62 -13.16
N GLU A 183 7.36 -3.52 -12.22
CA GLU A 183 6.37 -3.29 -11.17
C GLU A 183 6.91 -3.47 -9.74
N ALA A 184 7.86 -4.39 -9.55
CA ALA A 184 8.35 -4.78 -8.25
C ALA A 184 9.73 -4.19 -7.98
N ASP A 185 10.00 -3.89 -6.72
CA ASP A 185 11.37 -3.75 -6.23
C ASP A 185 11.65 -4.87 -5.23
N PHE A 186 12.86 -5.43 -5.31
CA PHE A 186 13.29 -6.52 -4.44
C PHE A 186 14.38 -6.05 -3.48
N GLU A 187 14.07 -6.07 -2.19
CA GLU A 187 15.02 -5.93 -1.09
C GLU A 187 14.97 -7.21 -0.25
N PHE A 188 15.62 -8.27 -0.75
CA PHE A 188 15.65 -9.55 -0.05
C PHE A 188 16.43 -9.45 1.27
N LYS A 189 15.80 -9.89 2.35
CA LYS A 189 16.45 -10.05 3.66
C LYS A 189 16.22 -11.46 4.17
N ARG A 190 17.22 -11.98 4.87
CA ARG A 190 17.13 -13.31 5.45
C ARG A 190 16.18 -13.28 6.65
N VAL A 191 15.19 -14.16 6.66
CA VAL A 191 14.15 -14.17 7.70
C VAL A 191 14.75 -14.54 9.07
N ASN A 192 15.66 -15.53 9.11
CA ASN A 192 16.45 -15.88 10.29
C ASN A 192 17.68 -16.74 9.91
N SER A 193 18.48 -17.16 10.88
CA SER A 193 19.71 -17.94 10.67
C SER A 193 19.51 -19.33 10.04
N HIS A 194 18.28 -19.83 9.97
CA HIS A 194 17.92 -21.12 9.37
C HIS A 194 16.88 -20.98 8.23
N GLY A 195 16.40 -19.77 7.98
CA GLY A 195 15.34 -19.48 7.02
C GLY A 195 15.88 -19.03 5.65
N GLY A 196 14.94 -18.92 4.71
CA GLY A 196 15.17 -18.34 3.39
C GLY A 196 15.21 -16.81 3.40
N TYR A 197 15.13 -16.23 2.21
CA TYR A 197 15.03 -14.80 2.00
C TYR A 197 13.57 -14.41 1.72
N ALA A 198 13.14 -13.30 2.30
CA ALA A 198 11.86 -12.67 2.00
C ALA A 198 12.11 -11.28 1.42
N ASN A 199 11.30 -10.87 0.45
CA ASN A 199 11.32 -9.49 -0.01
C ASN A 199 10.77 -8.59 1.11
N ASN A 200 11.58 -7.66 1.58
CA ASN A 200 11.17 -6.69 2.59
C ASN A 200 10.93 -5.30 2.02
N HIS A 201 11.00 -5.14 0.70
CA HIS A 201 10.63 -3.89 0.03
C HIS A 201 9.11 -3.69 0.04
N PHE A 202 8.68 -2.48 0.36
CA PHE A 202 7.33 -2.01 0.13
C PHE A 202 7.33 -0.51 -0.18
N ARG A 203 6.32 -0.09 -0.91
CA ARG A 203 6.03 1.31 -1.22
C ARG A 203 4.78 1.74 -0.48
N MET A 204 4.63 3.04 -0.30
CA MET A 204 3.37 3.62 0.13
C MET A 204 2.86 4.46 -1.02
N LEU A 205 1.73 4.06 -1.61
CA LEU A 205 1.11 4.79 -2.71
C LEU A 205 0.04 5.71 -2.15
N LYS A 206 0.10 7.00 -2.49
CA LYS A 206 -0.92 8.00 -2.16
C LYS A 206 -1.70 8.39 -3.42
N PHE A 207 -3.01 8.23 -3.36
CA PHE A 207 -3.95 8.77 -4.33
C PHE A 207 -4.19 10.24 -3.99
N THR A 208 -3.96 11.14 -4.93
CA THR A 208 -3.97 12.59 -4.69
C THR A 208 -5.14 13.28 -5.40
N PRO A 209 -5.69 14.38 -4.85
CA PRO A 209 -6.87 15.04 -5.43
C PRO A 209 -6.73 15.49 -6.90
N ASP A 210 -5.49 15.64 -7.41
CA ASP A 210 -5.22 15.93 -8.83
C ASP A 210 -5.14 14.67 -9.72
N TYR A 211 -5.71 13.56 -9.25
CA TYR A 211 -5.78 12.26 -9.93
C TYR A 211 -4.41 11.61 -10.22
N LYS A 212 -3.42 11.89 -9.37
CA LYS A 212 -2.11 11.21 -9.44
C LYS A 212 -1.97 10.15 -8.34
N ILE A 213 -1.14 9.16 -8.63
CA ILE A 213 -0.69 8.16 -7.66
C ILE A 213 0.79 8.40 -7.43
N LEU A 214 1.15 8.77 -6.20
CA LEU A 214 2.53 9.06 -5.81
C LEU A 214 3.08 7.93 -4.93
N ASP A 215 4.31 7.48 -5.20
CA ASP A 215 5.06 6.69 -4.24
C ASP A 215 5.71 7.62 -3.22
N ILE A 216 5.12 7.73 -2.01
CA ILE A 216 5.60 8.67 -1.00
C ILE A 216 6.89 8.20 -0.29
N ASN A 217 7.32 6.96 -0.54
CA ASN A 217 8.59 6.43 -0.05
C ASN A 217 9.75 6.65 -1.06
N ASP A 218 9.48 7.18 -2.26
CA ASP A 218 10.53 7.48 -3.23
C ASP A 218 11.21 8.83 -2.86
N ASP A 219 12.44 8.74 -2.33
CA ASP A 219 13.29 9.88 -1.92
C ASP A 219 13.43 10.97 -3.00
N LYS A 220 13.13 10.66 -4.27
CA LYS A 220 13.14 11.64 -5.37
C LYS A 220 12.08 12.76 -5.23
N MET A 221 10.96 12.50 -4.54
CA MET A 221 9.95 13.54 -4.30
C MET A 221 10.23 14.38 -3.04
N SER A 222 10.96 13.84 -2.07
CA SER A 222 11.36 14.55 -0.85
C SER A 222 12.27 15.75 -1.13
N SER A 223 13.04 15.70 -2.23
CA SER A 223 13.91 16.78 -2.69
C SER A 223 13.19 17.92 -3.44
N VAL A 224 11.97 17.72 -3.94
CA VAL A 224 11.25 18.75 -4.73
C VAL A 224 10.47 19.73 -3.83
N HIS A 225 10.11 19.33 -2.61
CA HIS A 225 9.46 20.21 -1.64
C HIS A 225 10.44 21.07 -0.82
N LEU A 226 11.73 20.69 -0.76
CA LEU A 226 12.75 21.47 -0.05
C LEU A 226 13.42 22.56 -0.90
N GLU A 227 13.11 22.64 -2.20
CA GLU A 227 13.63 23.68 -3.10
C GLU A 227 12.63 24.82 -3.37
N ASN A 228 11.41 24.74 -2.82
CA ASN A 228 10.34 25.74 -3.05
C ASN A 228 9.79 26.40 -1.77
N GLU A 229 10.49 26.32 -0.65
CA GLU A 229 10.30 27.17 0.54
C GLU A 229 11.56 28.00 0.82
#